data_AF-A0A9P4WGS6-F1
#
_entry.id   AF-A0A9P4WGS6-F1
#
_cell.length_a   1.000
_cell.length_b   1.000
_cell.length_c   1.000
_cell.angle_alpha   90.00
_cell.angle_beta   90.00
_cell.angle_gamma   90.00
#
_symmetry.space_group_name_H-M   'P 1'
#
loop_
_entity.id
_entity.type
_entity.pdbx_description
1 polymer ?
#
loop_
_entity_poly.entity_id
_entity_poly.type
_entity_poly.pdbx_seq_one_letter_code
_entity_poly.pdbx_strand_id
1 'polypeptide(L)'
;MAADINESAVISAFAQVPAQHSIQFNRTGQVEPPRIKPYVTATFWKAEDCRVFEVEANGVLVARRGDNDMINGTKLLKVASVSRGRRAATLKGEKIKDVITSGKVQYRGVWIPLESALVIANELLIKECMYPLF
;
A
#
# COMPACT_ATOMS: atom_id res chain seq x y z
N MET A 1 -51.39 -46.66 -10.35
CA MET A 1 -49.96 -46.76 -9.99
C MET A 1 -49.18 -46.06 -11.08
N ALA A 2 -48.45 -44.99 -10.70
CA ALA A 2 -47.43 -44.21 -11.43
C ALA A 2 -47.81 -43.71 -12.84
N ALA A 3 -48.25 -42.47 -13.04
CA ALA A 3 -47.48 -41.21 -13.03
C ALA A 3 -46.62 -41.01 -14.30
N ASP A 4 -47.08 -40.03 -15.09
CA ASP A 4 -46.40 -39.17 -16.07
C ASP A 4 -44.96 -38.76 -15.62
N ILE A 5 -44.04 -38.14 -16.37
CA ILE A 5 -44.13 -36.96 -17.23
C ILE A 5 -42.81 -36.84 -18.04
N ASN A 6 -42.96 -36.46 -19.31
CA ASN A 6 -42.07 -35.70 -20.20
C ASN A 6 -40.81 -35.04 -19.59
N GLU A 7 -39.62 -35.41 -20.09
CA GLU A 7 -38.33 -34.84 -19.70
C GLU A 7 -38.03 -33.58 -20.53
N SER A 8 -38.73 -32.49 -20.19
CA SER A 8 -38.45 -31.14 -20.70
C SER A 8 -37.43 -30.41 -19.84
N ALA A 9 -36.47 -29.75 -20.49
CA ALA A 9 -35.65 -28.65 -19.97
C ALA A 9 -34.61 -29.02 -18.89
N VAL A 10 -33.44 -29.49 -19.33
CA VAL A 10 -32.20 -29.32 -18.57
C VAL A 10 -31.79 -27.84 -18.60
N ILE A 11 -32.32 -27.09 -17.65
CA ILE A 11 -31.83 -25.78 -17.24
C ILE A 11 -30.44 -25.98 -16.65
N SER A 12 -29.40 -25.50 -17.31
CA SER A 12 -28.13 -25.21 -16.63
C SER A 12 -28.03 -23.69 -16.48
N ALA A 13 -28.48 -23.23 -15.31
CA ALA A 13 -28.30 -21.87 -14.86
C ALA A 13 -26.80 -21.57 -14.78
N PHE A 14 -26.38 -20.45 -15.37
CA PHE A 14 -25.08 -19.84 -15.07
C PHE A 14 -25.03 -19.59 -13.56
N ALA A 15 -24.37 -20.48 -12.83
CA ALA A 15 -24.00 -20.24 -11.46
C ALA A 15 -23.11 -18.99 -11.45
N GLN A 16 -23.63 -17.89 -10.90
CA GLN A 16 -22.80 -16.78 -10.48
C GLN A 16 -21.74 -17.34 -9.55
N VAL A 17 -20.49 -17.39 -10.01
CA VAL A 17 -19.34 -17.66 -9.15
C VAL A 17 -19.32 -16.52 -8.14
N PRO A 18 -19.55 -16.74 -6.84
CA PRO A 18 -19.34 -15.68 -5.87
C PRO A 18 -17.87 -15.31 -5.96
N ALA A 19 -17.58 -14.04 -6.25
CA ALA A 19 -16.24 -13.49 -6.19
C ALA A 19 -15.70 -13.79 -4.79
N GLN A 20 -14.84 -14.81 -4.70
CA GLN A 20 -14.14 -15.16 -3.48
C GLN A 20 -13.29 -13.94 -3.15
N HIS A 21 -13.82 -13.09 -2.27
CA HIS A 21 -13.02 -12.09 -1.59
C HIS A 21 -11.97 -12.88 -0.83
N SER A 22 -10.77 -12.96 -1.40
CA SER A 22 -9.61 -13.42 -0.66
C SER A 22 -9.59 -12.60 0.62
N ILE A 23 -9.75 -13.25 1.77
CA ILE A 23 -9.49 -12.61 3.06
C ILE A 23 -7.99 -12.31 3.07
N GLN A 24 -7.62 -11.16 2.51
CA GLN A 24 -6.34 -10.56 2.75
C GLN A 24 -6.38 -10.15 4.22
N PHE A 25 -5.73 -10.95 5.07
CA PHE A 25 -5.47 -10.55 6.44
C PHE A 25 -4.76 -9.21 6.39
N ASN A 26 -5.47 -8.14 6.73
CA ASN A 26 -4.93 -6.79 6.77
C ASN A 26 -3.88 -6.71 7.89
N ARG A 27 -2.62 -6.97 7.54
CA ARG A 27 -1.49 -7.03 8.50
C ARG A 27 -1.17 -5.66 9.10
N THR A 28 -1.57 -4.58 8.43
CA THR A 28 -1.25 -3.20 8.82
C THR A 28 -2.37 -2.53 9.60
N GLY A 29 -3.57 -3.12 9.60
CA GLY A 29 -4.77 -2.54 10.17
C GLY A 29 -5.15 -1.22 9.49
N GLN A 30 -4.76 -1.01 8.22
CA GLN A 30 -5.12 0.18 7.46
C GLN A 30 -6.55 0.03 6.92
N VAL A 31 -7.43 0.98 7.20
CA VAL A 31 -8.84 0.85 6.82
C VAL A 31 -9.11 1.74 5.61
N GLU A 32 -9.90 1.25 4.66
CA GLU A 32 -10.35 2.06 3.53
C GLU A 32 -11.14 3.28 4.05
N PRO A 33 -10.73 4.52 3.73
CA PRO A 33 -11.47 5.69 4.16
C PRO A 33 -12.85 5.77 3.46
N PRO A 34 -13.92 6.22 4.15
CA PRO A 34 -15.23 6.33 3.54
C PRO A 34 -15.22 7.25 2.31
N ARG A 35 -15.77 6.76 1.19
CA ARG A 35 -16.00 7.52 -0.05
C ARG A 35 -14.72 7.97 -0.78
N ILE A 36 -13.56 7.41 -0.45
CA ILE A 36 -12.32 7.63 -1.22
C ILE A 36 -12.06 6.40 -2.06
N LYS A 37 -12.01 6.55 -3.39
CA LYS A 37 -11.57 5.46 -4.26
C LYS A 37 -10.07 5.25 -4.08
N PRO A 38 -9.60 4.06 -3.68
CA PRO A 38 -8.16 3.80 -3.58
C PRO A 38 -7.47 4.06 -4.91
N TYR A 39 -6.32 4.75 -4.84
CA TYR A 39 -5.45 4.93 -5.99
C TYR A 39 -4.02 4.59 -5.61
N VAL A 40 -3.46 3.59 -6.30
CA VAL A 40 -2.06 3.18 -6.17
C VAL A 40 -1.50 2.98 -7.56
N THR A 41 -0.30 3.50 -7.79
CA THR A 41 0.44 3.28 -9.03
C THR A 41 1.51 2.23 -8.78
N ALA A 42 1.64 1.25 -9.67
CA ALA A 42 2.72 0.27 -9.62
C ALA A 42 3.71 0.55 -10.76
N THR A 43 4.97 0.82 -10.41
CA THR A 43 6.05 1.13 -11.36
C THR A 43 7.19 0.14 -11.17
N PHE A 44 7.88 -0.25 -12.25
CA PHE A 44 9.12 -1.02 -12.12
C PHE A 44 10.33 -0.09 -11.91
N TRP A 45 11.00 -0.21 -10.78
CA TRP A 45 12.20 0.54 -10.45
C TRP A 45 13.46 -0.23 -10.89
N LYS A 46 13.88 0.04 -12.13
CA LYS A 46 15.00 -0.67 -12.78
C LYS A 46 16.32 -0.69 -12.00
N ALA A 47 16.67 0.39 -11.30
CA ALA A 47 17.97 0.49 -10.63
C ALA A 47 18.10 -0.46 -9.42
N GLU A 48 16.96 -0.77 -8.80
CA GLU A 48 16.85 -1.63 -7.62
C GLU A 48 16.21 -2.98 -7.95
N ASP A 49 15.93 -3.22 -9.24
CA ASP A 49 15.31 -4.43 -9.78
C ASP A 49 14.00 -4.86 -9.06
N CYS A 50 13.18 -3.88 -8.66
CA CYS A 50 11.97 -4.15 -7.88
C CYS A 50 10.74 -3.41 -8.41
N ARG A 51 9.54 -3.93 -8.13
CA ARG A 51 8.30 -3.14 -8.30
C ARG A 51 8.14 -2.22 -7.11
N VAL A 52 7.70 -0.99 -7.36
CA VAL A 52 7.34 -0.02 -6.33
C VAL A 52 5.88 0.37 -6.46
N PHE A 53 5.20 0.44 -5.31
CA PHE A 53 3.83 0.88 -5.17
C PHE A 53 3.83 2.32 -4.66
N GLU A 54 3.11 3.21 -5.32
CA GLU A 54 3.16 4.65 -5.09
C GLU A 54 1.76 5.18 -4.79
N VAL A 55 1.64 5.94 -3.71
CA VAL A 55 0.42 6.66 -3.32
C VAL A 55 0.76 8.14 -3.18
N GLU A 56 -0.13 8.99 -3.69
CA GLU A 56 -0.02 10.44 -3.52
C GLU A 56 -0.92 10.89 -2.37
N ALA A 57 -0.37 11.69 -1.46
CA ALA A 57 -1.12 12.32 -0.40
C ALA A 57 -0.50 13.67 -0.07
N ASN A 58 -1.34 14.68 0.14
CA ASN A 58 -0.92 16.06 0.39
C ASN A 58 0.12 16.57 -0.64
N GLY A 59 -0.03 16.17 -1.92
CA GLY A 59 0.88 16.53 -3.01
C GLY A 59 2.26 15.88 -2.94
N VAL A 60 2.42 14.80 -2.15
CA VAL A 60 3.68 14.06 -2.01
C VAL A 60 3.46 12.59 -2.39
N LEU A 61 4.24 12.10 -3.36
CA LEU A 61 4.32 10.68 -3.69
C LEU A 61 5.17 9.95 -2.65
N VAL A 62 4.57 8.96 -1.99
CA VAL A 62 5.23 8.02 -1.08
C VAL A 62 5.25 6.65 -1.74
N ALA A 63 6.40 5.98 -1.68
CA ALA A 63 6.62 4.69 -2.34
C ALA A 63 6.93 3.59 -1.33
N ARG A 64 6.41 2.39 -1.59
CA ARG A 64 6.75 1.12 -0.93
C ARG A 64 7.42 0.20 -1.94
N ARG A 65 8.52 -0.45 -1.58
CA ARG A 65 9.14 -1.48 -2.42
C ARG A 65 8.38 -2.80 -2.30
N GLY A 66 8.26 -3.55 -3.39
CA GLY A 66 7.56 -4.83 -3.43
C GLY A 66 8.45 -6.05 -3.15
N ASP A 67 9.77 -5.86 -3.02
CA ASP A 67 10.75 -6.92 -2.73
C ASP A 67 10.99 -7.10 -1.22
N ASN A 68 11.00 -6.00 -0.45
CA ASN A 68 11.31 -6.00 0.98
C ASN A 68 10.39 -5.10 1.82
N ASP A 69 9.31 -4.59 1.23
CA ASP A 69 8.29 -3.73 1.87
C ASP A 69 8.81 -2.43 2.50
N MET A 70 10.05 -2.02 2.22
CA MET A 70 10.56 -0.74 2.74
C MET A 70 9.79 0.45 2.14
N ILE A 71 9.50 1.42 2.99
CA ILE A 71 8.80 2.67 2.66
C ILE A 71 9.81 3.82 2.60
N ASN A 72 9.63 4.75 1.66
CA ASN A 72 10.40 5.99 1.67
C ASN A 72 9.98 6.91 2.84
N GLY A 73 10.61 6.73 3.99
CA GLY A 73 10.33 7.48 5.22
C GLY A 73 10.55 8.99 5.09
N THR A 74 11.43 9.43 4.19
CA THR A 74 11.61 10.86 3.89
C THR A 74 10.36 11.48 3.28
N LYS A 75 9.70 10.77 2.35
CA LYS A 75 8.45 11.24 1.73
C LYS A 75 7.27 11.13 2.70
N LEU A 76 7.20 10.02 3.46
CA LEU A 76 6.17 9.82 4.48
C LEU A 76 6.13 10.98 5.50
N LEU A 77 7.28 11.35 6.05
CA LEU A 77 7.37 12.46 7.01
C LEU A 77 7.09 13.84 6.39
N LYS A 78 7.25 13.99 5.05
CA LYS A 78 6.84 15.22 4.35
C LYS A 78 5.33 15.33 4.25
N VAL A 79 4.60 14.24 4.04
CA VAL A 79 3.12 14.23 4.05
C VAL A 79 2.61 14.77 5.38
N ALA A 80 3.19 14.31 6.49
CA ALA A 80 2.88 14.77 7.85
C ALA A 80 3.37 16.19 8.17
N SER A 81 3.89 16.92 7.18
CA SER A 81 4.40 18.30 7.35
C SER A 81 5.46 18.45 8.45
N VAL A 82 6.21 17.38 8.75
CA VAL A 82 7.27 17.39 9.77
C VAL A 82 8.43 18.28 9.29
N SER A 83 8.98 19.14 10.15
CA SER A 83 10.08 20.04 9.79
C SER A 83 11.36 19.30 9.38
N ARG A 84 12.19 19.89 8.50
CA ARG A 84 13.41 19.25 7.97
C ARG A 84 14.33 18.71 9.08
N GLY A 85 14.56 19.49 10.13
CA GLY A 85 15.42 19.08 11.26
C GLY A 85 14.83 17.88 12.01
N ARG A 86 13.53 17.90 12.31
CA ARG A 86 12.85 16.79 12.99
C ARG A 86 12.84 15.52 12.12
N ARG A 87 12.63 15.64 10.81
CA ARG A 87 12.73 14.48 9.89
C ARG A 87 14.11 13.84 9.93
N ALA A 88 15.16 14.64 9.88
CA ALA A 88 16.53 14.15 9.94
C ALA A 88 16.80 13.44 11.27
N ALA A 89 16.32 13.98 12.39
CA ALA A 89 16.45 13.33 13.70
C ALA A 89 15.71 11.99 13.78
N THR A 90 14.45 11.94 13.32
CA THR A 90 13.63 10.71 13.29
C THR A 90 14.31 9.62 12.45
N LEU A 91 14.72 9.94 11.22
CA LEU A 91 15.34 8.98 10.31
C LEU A 91 16.76 8.58 10.71
N LYS A 92 17.48 9.42 11.45
CA LYS A 92 18.78 9.06 12.04
C LYS A 92 18.65 7.98 13.11
N GLY A 93 17.55 8.00 13.88
CA GLY A 93 17.26 7.04 14.93
C GLY A 93 16.89 5.64 14.42
N GLU A 94 16.39 5.52 13.18
CA GLU A 94 16.09 4.23 12.57
C GLU A 94 17.37 3.42 12.34
N LYS A 95 17.41 2.16 12.78
CA LYS A 95 18.60 1.31 12.71
C LYS A 95 18.76 0.70 11.32
N ILE A 96 17.69 0.09 10.82
CA ILE A 96 17.66 -0.58 9.53
C ILE A 96 17.14 0.43 8.52
N LYS A 97 18.01 0.88 7.61
CA LYS A 97 17.63 1.88 6.62
C LYS A 97 18.56 1.84 5.41
N ASP A 98 17.98 2.16 4.26
CA ASP A 98 18.72 2.37 3.02
C ASP A 98 18.66 3.83 2.63
N VAL A 99 19.80 4.40 2.23
CA VAL A 99 19.89 5.81 1.86
C VAL A 99 20.17 5.91 0.37
N ILE A 100 19.19 6.43 -0.36
CA ILE A 100 19.24 6.54 -1.82
C ILE A 100 19.35 8.01 -2.19
N THR A 101 20.51 8.40 -2.71
CA THR A 101 20.84 9.80 -3.01
C THR A 101 20.84 10.10 -4.51
N SER A 102 20.99 9.08 -5.35
CA SER A 102 21.06 9.17 -6.80
C SER A 102 19.79 8.61 -7.46
N GLY A 103 19.70 8.68 -8.79
CA GLY A 103 18.54 8.20 -9.54
C GLY A 103 17.32 9.13 -9.52
N LYS A 104 16.12 8.56 -9.71
CA LYS A 104 14.86 9.30 -9.86
C LYS A 104 14.51 10.06 -8.58
N VAL A 105 14.20 11.36 -8.70
CA VAL A 105 13.98 12.28 -7.55
C VAL A 105 12.87 11.81 -6.59
N GLN A 106 11.85 11.12 -7.10
CA GLN A 106 10.77 10.59 -6.26
C GLN A 106 11.22 9.43 -5.36
N TYR A 107 12.29 8.72 -5.73
CA TYR A 107 12.83 7.60 -4.95
C TYR A 107 14.03 7.97 -4.08
N ARG A 108 14.60 9.17 -4.27
CA ARG A 108 15.64 9.69 -3.37
C ARG A 108 15.10 9.88 -1.96
N GLY A 109 15.88 9.49 -0.96
CA GLY A 109 15.54 9.60 0.45
C GLY A 109 16.08 8.44 1.29
N VAL A 110 15.72 8.47 2.57
CA VAL A 110 15.91 7.34 3.49
C VAL A 110 14.69 6.43 3.41
N TRP A 111 14.94 5.17 3.13
CA TRP A 111 13.98 4.07 3.13
C TRP A 111 14.08 3.32 4.44
N ILE A 112 12.93 2.99 5.03
CA ILE A 112 12.80 2.36 6.34
C ILE A 112 11.84 1.17 6.26
N PRO A 113 11.94 0.16 7.13
CA PRO A 113 11.01 -0.97 7.18
C PRO A 113 9.55 -0.54 7.33
N LEU A 114 8.64 -1.37 6.82
CA LEU A 114 7.19 -1.15 6.86
C LEU A 114 6.69 -0.93 8.29
N GLU A 115 7.17 -1.73 9.23
CA GLU A 115 6.78 -1.70 10.64
C GLU A 115 7.16 -0.36 11.29
N SER A 116 8.40 0.11 11.06
CA SER A 116 8.84 1.42 11.55
C SER A 116 8.03 2.56 10.93
N ALA A 117 7.74 2.47 9.63
CA ALA A 117 6.92 3.45 8.93
C ALA A 117 5.49 3.51 9.49
N LEU A 118 4.91 2.35 9.85
CA LEU A 118 3.59 2.24 10.46
C LEU A 118 3.54 2.90 11.85
N VAL A 119 4.56 2.69 12.69
CA VAL A 119 4.64 3.37 13.99
C VAL A 119 4.61 4.89 13.81
N ILE A 120 5.47 5.41 12.93
CA ILE A 120 5.53 6.85 12.61
C ILE A 120 4.21 7.35 12.04
N ALA A 121 3.57 6.60 11.13
CA ALA A 121 2.33 7.01 10.50
C ALA A 121 1.15 7.04 11.48
N ASN A 122 1.11 6.13 12.46
CA ASN A 122 0.12 6.14 13.54
C ASN A 122 0.36 7.31 14.50
N GLU A 123 1.60 7.54 14.94
CA GLU A 123 1.94 8.67 15.83
C GLU A 123 1.61 10.03 15.20
N LEU A 124 1.79 10.16 13.88
CA LEU A 124 1.51 11.38 13.12
C LEU A 124 0.09 11.45 12.55
N LEU A 125 -0.75 10.44 12.81
CA LEU A 125 -2.14 10.34 12.36
C LEU A 125 -2.31 10.46 10.83
N ILE A 126 -1.35 9.95 10.06
CA ILE A 126 -1.38 9.95 8.58
C ILE A 126 -1.63 8.56 7.98
N LYS A 127 -1.75 7.51 8.80
CA LYS A 127 -1.91 6.12 8.34
C LYS A 127 -3.04 5.99 7.31
N GLU A 128 -4.23 6.51 7.61
CA GLU A 128 -5.39 6.36 6.72
C GLU A 128 -5.25 7.18 5.43
N CYS A 129 -4.56 8.34 5.47
CA CYS A 129 -4.27 9.12 4.27
C CYS A 129 -3.32 8.42 3.31
N MET A 130 -2.56 7.43 3.78
CA MET A 130 -1.69 6.61 2.93
C MET A 130 -2.42 5.45 2.28
N TYR A 131 -3.74 5.28 2.43
CA TYR A 131 -4.42 4.11 1.86
C TYR A 131 -4.33 4.10 0.33
N PRO A 132 -3.96 2.98 -0.33
CA PRO A 132 -3.76 1.63 0.21
C PRO A 132 -2.27 1.20 0.33
N LEU A 133 -1.36 2.12 0.68
CA LEU A 133 0.09 1.89 0.67
C LEU A 133 0.58 0.91 1.76
N PHE A 134 -0.13 0.82 2.88
CA PHE A 134 0.29 0.00 4.03
C PHE A 134 -0.39 -1.37 4.01
#